data_AF-A0A293MIU0-F1
#
_entry.id   AF-A0A293MIU0-F1
#
_cell.length_a   1.000
_cell.length_b   1.000
_cell.length_c   1.000
_cell.angle_alpha   90.00
_cell.angle_beta   90.00
_cell.angle_gamma   90.00
#
_symmetry.space_group_name_H-M   'P 1'
#
loop_
_entity.id
_entity.type
_entity.pdbx_description
1 polymer ?
#
loop_
_entity_poly.entity_id
_entity_poly.type
_entity_poly.pdbx_seq_one_letter_code
_entity_poly.pdbx_strand_id
1 'polypeptide(L)' 'MYNKMLQLYRKEDLQEEKLRIACAMAAVSDPELIQTSLNFAISEEVPLQDSGNVMHWYKGRPRLRMEISPG' A
#
# COMPACT_ATOMS: atom_id res chain seq x y z
N MET A 1 -5.59 9.60 -9.54
CA MET A 1 -5.59 8.11 -9.62
C MET A 1 -5.84 7.49 -8.26
N TYR A 2 -5.07 7.89 -7.25
CA TYR A 2 -5.09 7.33 -5.89
C TYR A 2 -6.45 7.39 -5.17
N ASN A 3 -7.14 8.54 -5.20
CA ASN A 3 -8.47 8.65 -4.59
C ASN A 3 -9.52 7.68 -5.14
N LYS A 4 -9.43 7.29 -6.42
CA LYS A 4 -10.33 6.27 -7.00
C LYS A 4 -9.99 4.87 -6.48
N MET A 5 -8.72 4.54 -6.30
CA MET A 5 -8.29 3.26 -5.72
C MET A 5 -8.73 3.14 -4.25
N LEU A 6 -8.65 4.21 -3.47
CA LEU A 6 -9.17 4.26 -2.10
C LEU A 6 -10.68 4.05 -2.04
N GLN A 7 -11.43 4.66 -2.96
CA GLN A 7 -12.88 4.45 -3.05
C GLN A 7 -13.23 2.99 -3.39
N LEU A 8 -12.47 2.34 -4.28
CA LEU A 8 -12.64 0.92 -4.58
C LEU A 8 -12.30 0.05 -3.36
N TYR A 9 -11.20 0.34 -2.67
CA TYR A 9 -10.81 -0.38 -1.45
C TYR A 9 -11.90 -0.32 -0.37
N ARG A 10 -12.50 0.85 -0.16
CA ARG A 10 -13.56 1.05 0.84
C ARG A 10 -14.92 0.46 0.43
N LYS A 11 -15.17 0.36 -0.89
CA LYS A 11 -16.41 -0.20 -1.43
C LYS A 11 -16.38 -1.73 -1.46
N GLU A 12 -15.20 -2.33 -1.53
CA GLU A 12 -15.12 -3.78 -1.52
C GLU A 12 -15.41 -4.38 -0.14
N ASP A 13 -16.01 -5.57 -0.14
CA ASP A 13 -16.26 -6.36 1.07
C ASP A 13 -15.27 -7.50 1.21
N LEU A 14 -14.74 -8.00 0.09
CA LEU A 14 -13.77 -9.10 0.08
C LEU A 14 -12.39 -8.61 0.52
N GLN A 15 -11.91 -9.15 1.64
CA GLN A 15 -10.57 -8.85 2.18
C GLN A 15 -9.45 -9.20 1.20
N GLU A 16 -9.58 -10.27 0.42
CA GLU A 16 -8.59 -10.62 -0.62
C GLU A 16 -8.52 -9.56 -1.72
N GLU A 17 -9.66 -9.00 -2.14
CA GLU A 17 -9.70 -7.99 -3.19
C GLU A 17 -9.21 -6.63 -2.66
N LYS A 18 -9.54 -6.30 -1.39
CA LYS A 18 -8.93 -5.19 -0.67
C LYS A 18 -7.41 -5.28 -0.65
N LEU A 19 -6.88 -6.46 -0.34
CA LEU A 19 -5.45 -6.70 -0.33
C LEU A 19 -4.82 -6.50 -1.72
N ARG A 20 -5.48 -6.98 -2.80
CA ARG A 20 -5.00 -6.75 -4.17
C ARG A 20 -4.99 -5.26 -4.55
N ILE A 21 -6.04 -4.53 -4.20
CA ILE A 21 -6.13 -3.08 -4.46
C ILE A 21 -5.03 -2.34 -3.67
N ALA A 22 -4.81 -2.71 -2.39
CA ALA A 22 -3.73 -2.14 -1.58
C ALA A 22 -2.34 -2.45 -2.16
N CYS A 23 -2.11 -3.66 -2.66
CA CYS A 23 -0.86 -4.02 -3.34
C CYS A 23 -0.68 -3.27 -4.67
N ALA A 24 -1.76 -3.05 -5.43
CA ALA A 24 -1.74 -2.26 -6.65
C ALA A 24 -1.45 -0.77 -6.38
N MET A 25 -1.97 -0.23 -5.27
CA MET A 25 -1.61 1.11 -4.78
C MET A 25 -0.14 1.17 -4.35
N ALA A 26 0.36 0.14 -3.66
CA ALA A 26 1.75 0.02 -3.26
C ALA A 26 2.71 -0.18 -4.45
N ALA A 27 2.20 -0.61 -5.60
CA ALA A 27 2.98 -0.82 -6.82
C ALA A 27 3.33 0.48 -7.57
N VAL A 28 2.80 1.62 -7.14
CA VAL A 28 3.03 2.94 -7.75
C VAL A 28 4.46 3.44 -7.45
N SER A 29 5.07 4.17 -8.39
CA SER A 29 6.45 4.67 -8.30
C SER A 29 6.56 6.13 -7.87
N ASP A 30 5.45 6.72 -7.41
CA ASP A 30 5.37 8.12 -6.99
C ASP A 30 5.61 8.20 -5.47
N PRO A 31 6.67 8.89 -5.01
CA PRO A 31 7.04 8.97 -3.59
C PRO A 31 5.92 9.50 -2.68
N GLU A 32 5.13 10.47 -3.15
CA GLU A 32 4.02 11.03 -2.36
C GLU A 32 2.89 10.01 -2.19
N LEU A 33 2.59 9.27 -3.25
CA LEU A 33 1.58 8.21 -3.22
C LEU A 33 2.06 7.01 -2.42
N ILE A 34 3.35 6.72 -2.43
CA ILE A 34 3.96 5.67 -1.60
C ILE A 34 3.81 6.01 -0.12
N GLN A 35 4.17 7.22 0.32
CA GLN A 35 3.93 7.63 1.71
C GLN A 35 2.46 7.56 2.09
N THR A 36 1.57 8.02 1.22
CA THR A 36 0.13 7.99 1.48
C THR A 36 -0.40 6.55 1.60
N SER A 37 0.11 5.64 0.77
CA SER A 37 -0.23 4.21 0.78
C SER A 37 0.35 3.49 1.99
N LEU A 38 1.56 3.85 2.41
CA LEU A 38 2.18 3.33 3.63
C LEU A 38 1.41 3.79 4.85
N ASN A 39 1.09 5.08 4.94
CA ASN A 39 0.27 5.66 6.01
C ASN A 39 -1.11 5.01 6.08
N PHE A 40 -1.68 4.67 4.93
CA PHE A 40 -2.92 3.91 4.85
C PHE A 40 -2.76 2.47 5.34
N ALA A 41 -1.71 1.77 4.90
CA ALA A 41 -1.43 0.39 5.27
C ALA A 41 -1.10 0.19 6.75
N ILE A 42 -0.55 1.20 7.42
CA ILE A 42 -0.30 1.20 8.88
C ILE A 42 -1.48 1.77 9.69
N SER A 43 -2.51 2.29 9.02
CA SER A 43 -3.70 2.80 9.69
C SER A 43 -4.60 1.66 10.20
N GLU A 44 -5.50 1.98 11.13
CA GLU A 44 -6.50 1.04 11.65
C GLU A 44 -7.50 0.55 10.59
N GLU A 45 -7.55 1.15 9.39
CA GLU A 45 -8.37 0.68 8.26
C GLU A 45 -7.85 -0.63 7.63
N VAL A 46 -6.61 -1.01 7.91
CA VAL A 46 -5.98 -2.24 7.41
C VAL A 46 -5.64 -3.15 8.59
N PRO A 47 -6.18 -4.38 8.66
CA PRO A 47 -5.80 -5.33 9.70
C PRO A 47 -4.28 -5.51 9.75
N LEU A 48 -3.71 -5.60 10.95
CA LEU A 48 -2.26 -5.73 11.14
C LEU A 48 -1.65 -6.96 10.43
N GLN A 49 -2.46 -7.99 10.15
CA GLN A 49 -2.06 -9.15 9.35
C GLN A 49 -1.91 -8.83 7.86
N ASP A 50 -2.73 -7.92 7.33
CA ASP A 50 -2.70 -7.49 5.93
C ASP A 50 -1.65 -6.39 5.69
N SER A 51 -1.38 -5.56 6.70
CA SER A 51 -0.32 -4.55 6.63
C SER A 51 1.06 -5.18 6.41
N GLY A 52 1.33 -6.33 7.02
CA GLY A 52 2.56 -7.10 6.80
C GLY A 52 2.71 -7.56 5.35
N ASN A 53 1.62 -7.96 4.70
CA ASN A 53 1.62 -8.35 3.29
C ASN A 53 1.91 -7.13 2.40
N VAL A 54 1.23 -6.00 2.61
CA VAL A 54 1.46 -4.78 1.82
C VAL A 54 2.91 -4.28 1.96
N MET A 55 3.46 -4.32 3.18
CA MET A 55 4.86 -3.96 3.44
C MET A 55 5.87 -4.91 2.81
N HIS A 56 5.55 -6.20 2.71
CA HIS A 56 6.37 -7.16 1.97
C HIS A 56 6.47 -6.80 0.48
N TRP A 57 5.36 -6.39 -0.14
CA TRP A 57 5.34 -5.92 -1.54
C TRP A 57 6.20 -4.68 -1.77
N TYR A 58 6.28 -3.78 -0.79
CA TYR A 58 7.23 -2.65 -0.82
C TYR A 58 8.69 -3.11 -0.77
N LYS A 59 9.03 -4.03 0.15
CA LYS A 59 10.41 -4.52 0.33
C LYS A 59 10.93 -5.33 -0.86
N GLY A 60 10.04 -5.93 -1.65
CA GLY A 60 10.41 -6.65 -2.86
C GLY A 60 10.93 -5.77 -4.02
N ARG A 61 10.90 -4.44 -3.90
CA ARG A 61 11.32 -3.52 -4.96
C ARG A 61 12.70 -2.90 -4.73
N PRO A 62 13.72 -3.22 -5.54
CA PRO A 62 15.07 -2.66 -5.39
C PRO A 62 15.12 -1.13 -5.60
N ARG A 63 14.19 -0.53 -6.36
CA ARG A 63 14.12 0.93 -6.60
C ARG A 63 13.65 1.74 -5.39
N LEU A 64 12.76 1.19 -4.55
CA LEU A 64 12.20 1.92 -3.40
C LEU A 64 13.05 1.79 -2.14
N ARG A 65 13.87 0.72 -2.06
CA ARG A 65 14.83 0.52 -0.97
C ARG A 65 15.87 1.65 -0.86
N MET A 66 16.12 2.38 -1.95
CA MET A 66 17.06 3.51 -1.99
C MET A 66 16.46 4.84 -1.51
N GLU A 67 15.14 5.03 -1.58
CA GLU A 67 14.51 6.31 -1.19
C GLU A 67 14.10 6.34 0.30
N ILE A 68 13.88 5.18 0.92
CA ILE A 68 13.39 5.08 2.31
C ILE A 68 14.49 4.65 3.29
N SER A 69 15.71 4.40 2.81
CA SER A 69 16.88 4.19 3.66
C SER A 69 17.68 5.49 3.69
N PRO A 70 17.57 6.35 4.72
CA PRO A 70 18.64 7.30 4.95
C PRO A 70 19.88 6.48 5.30
N GLY A 71 21.01 6.82 4.70
CA GLY A 71 22.31 6.38 5.20
C GLY A 71 22.54 6.85 6.62
#